data_AF-A0ABD1E5R9-F1
#
_entry.id   AF-A0ABD1E5R9-F1
#
_cell.length_a   1.000
_cell.length_b   1.000
_cell.length_c   1.000
_cell.angle_alpha   90.00
_cell.angle_beta   90.00
_cell.angle_gamma   90.00
#
_symmetry.space_group_name_H-M   'P 1'
#
loop_
_entity.id
_entity.type
_entity.pdbx_description
1 polymer ?
#
loop_
_entity_poly.entity_id
_entity_poly.type
_entity_poly.pdbx_seq_one_letter_code
_entity_poly.pdbx_strand_id
1 'polypeptide(L)'
;MENSCEEFRDESLLEAIFNCPPLYKKDCADYKSHLKKENCWQQVASSLNADVAVVKKRFKALREKYHRELKLESLATRSDAGASH
;
A
#
# COMPACT_ATOMS: atom_id res chain seq x y z
N MET A 1 27.36 7.46 5.67
CA MET A 1 26.53 6.76 6.67
C MET A 1 25.20 6.48 6.01
N GLU A 2 25.07 5.35 5.32
CA GLU A 2 23.83 5.05 4.58
C GLU A 2 23.04 3.93 5.26
N ASN A 3 21.79 4.28 5.57
CA ASN A 3 20.65 3.44 5.90
C ASN A 3 20.76 2.48 7.10
N SER A 4 20.64 3.04 8.30
CA SER A 4 20.15 2.31 9.49
C SER A 4 18.66 2.56 9.75
N CYS A 5 17.82 2.45 8.72
CA CYS A 5 16.39 2.32 8.91
C CYS A 5 16.01 0.96 8.34
N GLU A 6 15.94 -0.03 9.22
CA GLU A 6 15.56 -1.42 8.90
C GLU A 6 14.44 -1.45 7.86
N GLU A 7 14.75 -2.03 6.70
CA GLU A 7 13.75 -2.25 5.66
C GLU A 7 12.82 -3.36 6.15
N PHE A 8 11.68 -3.00 6.74
CA PHE A 8 10.61 -3.96 7.00
C PHE A 8 10.11 -4.54 5.67
N ARG A 9 9.77 -5.84 5.68
CA ARG A 9 9.30 -6.53 4.47
C ARG A 9 7.94 -6.00 4.04
N ASP A 10 7.76 -5.90 2.71
CA ASP A 10 6.49 -5.52 2.07
C ASP A 10 5.32 -6.40 2.55
N GLU A 11 5.60 -7.68 2.78
CA GLU A 11 4.68 -8.70 3.29
C GLU A 11 4.12 -8.30 4.67
N SER A 12 5.01 -7.96 5.60
CA SER A 12 4.66 -7.56 6.97
C SER A 12 3.88 -6.25 6.99
N LEU A 13 4.23 -5.32 6.09
CA LEU A 13 3.48 -4.09 5.90
C LEU A 13 2.04 -4.36 5.45
N LEU A 14 1.88 -5.21 4.44
CA LEU A 14 0.57 -5.56 3.90
C LEU A 14 -0.29 -6.27 4.94
N GLU A 15 0.27 -7.21 5.71
CA GLU A 15 -0.42 -7.92 6.77
C GLU A 15 -0.92 -6.97 7.88
N ALA A 16 -0.06 -6.04 8.32
CA ALA A 16 -0.42 -5.06 9.32
C ALA A 16 -1.52 -4.09 8.84
N ILE A 17 -1.47 -3.67 7.56
CA ILE A 17 -2.51 -2.84 6.95
C ILE A 17 -3.81 -3.62 6.75
N PHE A 18 -3.72 -4.91 6.44
CA PHE A 18 -4.89 -5.78 6.30
C PHE A 18 -5.68 -5.91 7.61
N ASN A 19 -4.95 -5.95 8.75
CA ASN A 19 -5.53 -5.87 10.08
C ASN A 19 -6.16 -4.50 10.41
N CYS A 20 -5.89 -3.47 9.61
CA CYS A 20 -6.44 -2.13 9.76
C CYS A 20 -7.42 -1.79 8.61
N PRO A 21 -8.66 -2.29 8.63
CA PRO A 21 -9.68 -2.01 7.61
C PRO A 21 -9.90 -0.52 7.28
N PRO A 22 -9.86 0.47 8.20
CA PRO A 22 -10.06 1.88 7.84
C PRO A 22 -8.99 2.47 6.91
N LEU A 23 -7.84 1.79 6.73
CA LEU A 23 -6.78 2.22 5.81
C LEU A 23 -7.07 1.90 4.35
N TYR A 24 -7.76 0.79 4.07
CA TYR A 24 -8.01 0.33 2.69
C TYR A 24 -9.49 0.18 2.34
N LYS A 25 -10.38 -0.08 3.31
CA LYS A 25 -11.83 -0.16 3.08
C LYS A 25 -12.46 1.22 3.16
N LYS A 26 -12.89 1.71 1.99
CA LYS A 26 -13.71 2.93 1.85
C LYS A 26 -15.11 2.79 2.46
N ASP A 27 -15.55 1.56 2.69
CA ASP A 27 -16.88 1.22 3.21
C ASP A 27 -16.97 1.29 4.75
N CYS A 28 -15.84 1.48 5.45
CA CYS A 28 -15.86 1.62 6.90
C CYS A 28 -16.50 2.96 7.27
N ALA A 29 -17.50 2.97 8.15
CA ALA A 29 -18.07 4.20 8.72
C ALA A 29 -16.99 5.10 9.34
N ASP A 30 -15.92 4.48 9.85
CA ASP A 30 -14.73 5.10 10.42
C ASP A 30 -13.73 5.69 9.40
N TYR A 31 -13.93 5.46 8.11
CA TYR A 31 -13.06 5.95 7.04
C TYR A 31 -12.99 7.49 6.99
N LYS A 32 -14.04 8.18 7.47
CA LYS A 32 -14.06 9.65 7.58
C LYS A 32 -13.27 10.18 8.78
N SER A 33 -12.99 9.35 9.78
CA SER A 33 -12.24 9.79 10.97
C SER A 33 -10.74 9.78 10.71
N HIS A 34 -10.17 10.98 10.49
CA HIS A 34 -8.73 11.17 10.31
C HIS A 34 -7.93 10.59 11.49
N LEU A 35 -8.46 10.74 12.71
CA LEU A 35 -7.85 10.23 13.94
C LEU A 35 -7.70 8.71 13.95
N LYS A 36 -8.73 7.95 13.51
CA LYS A 36 -8.68 6.48 13.46
C LYS A 36 -7.67 6.00 12.42
N LYS A 37 -7.61 6.66 11.26
CA LYS A 37 -6.59 6.37 10.25
C LYS A 37 -5.18 6.60 10.78
N GLU A 38 -4.96 7.72 11.45
CA GLU A 38 -3.66 8.06 12.01
C GLU A 38 -3.24 7.07 13.10
N ASN A 39 -4.18 6.68 13.97
CA ASN A 39 -3.93 5.67 15.00
C ASN A 39 -3.60 4.30 14.39
N CYS A 40 -4.31 3.87 13.34
CA CYS A 40 -3.96 2.65 12.61
C CYS A 40 -2.56 2.72 12.01
N TRP A 41 -2.20 3.84 11.39
CA TRP A 41 -0.84 4.02 10.87
C TRP A 41 0.22 3.96 11.96
N GLN A 42 -0.04 4.58 13.11
CA GLN A 42 0.85 4.49 14.28
C GLN A 42 0.99 3.05 14.77
N GLN A 43 -0.11 2.30 14.87
CA GLN A 43 -0.06 0.90 15.29
C GLN A 43 0.77 0.05 14.32
N VAL A 44 0.53 0.19 13.01
CA VAL A 44 1.33 -0.50 11.98
C VAL A 44 2.81 -0.13 12.09
N ALA A 45 3.11 1.15 12.25
CA ALA A 45 4.47 1.64 12.39
C ALA A 45 5.16 1.11 13.65
N SER A 46 4.47 1.09 14.78
CA SER A 46 4.95 0.48 16.02
C SER A 46 5.17 -1.04 15.87
N SER A 47 4.28 -1.76 15.18
CA SER A 47 4.45 -3.20 14.94
C SER A 47 5.66 -3.52 14.06
N LEU A 48 5.99 -2.63 13.11
CA LEU A 48 7.13 -2.77 12.21
C LEU A 48 8.40 -2.09 12.74
N ASN A 49 8.33 -1.53 13.95
CA ASN A 49 9.39 -0.75 14.59
C ASN A 49 9.96 0.35 13.67
N ALA A 50 9.09 0.98 12.88
CA ALA A 50 9.43 1.96 11.86
C ALA A 50 8.65 3.26 12.06
N ASP A 51 9.07 4.32 11.37
CA ASP A 51 8.34 5.58 11.40
C ASP A 51 7.11 5.53 10.48
N VAL A 52 6.01 6.16 10.92
CA VAL A 52 4.77 6.27 10.17
C VAL A 52 4.99 6.84 8.76
N ALA A 53 5.91 7.79 8.59
CA ALA A 53 6.23 8.36 7.29
C ALA A 53 6.88 7.32 6.36
N VAL A 54 7.77 6.46 6.89
CA VAL A 54 8.43 5.39 6.13
C VAL A 54 7.42 4.34 5.69
N VAL A 55 6.56 3.90 6.61
CA VAL A 55 5.45 2.97 6.37
C VAL A 55 4.51 3.49 5.30
N LYS A 56 4.06 4.74 5.40
CA LYS A 56 3.21 5.40 4.40
C LYS A 56 3.90 5.48 3.03
N LYS A 57 5.18 5.85 2.99
CA LYS A 57 5.96 5.96 1.76
C LYS A 57 6.10 4.61 1.07
N ARG A 58 6.42 3.55 1.81
CA ARG A 58 6.53 2.17 1.30
C ARG A 58 5.20 1.66 0.78
N PHE A 59 4.12 1.83 1.55
CA PHE A 59 2.79 1.39 1.12
C PHE A 59 2.32 2.12 -0.14
N LYS A 60 2.62 3.42 -0.25
CA LYS A 60 2.34 4.18 -1.48
C LYS A 60 3.09 3.59 -2.68
N ALA A 61 4.38 3.34 -2.56
CA ALA A 61 5.19 2.75 -3.63
C ALA A 61 4.65 1.36 -4.05
N LEU A 62 4.27 0.52 -3.08
CA LEU A 62 3.62 -0.78 -3.31
C LEU A 62 2.33 -0.65 -4.12
N ARG A 63 1.44 0.28 -3.73
CA ARG A 63 0.19 0.53 -4.45
C ARG A 63 0.44 1.04 -5.86
N GLU A 64 1.40 1.94 -6.03
CA GLU A 64 1.76 2.47 -7.35
C GLU A 64 2.30 1.36 -8.26
N LYS A 65 3.16 0.49 -7.72
CA LYS A 65 3.68 -0.68 -8.44
C LYS A 65 2.54 -1.64 -8.82
N TYR A 66 1.69 -2.00 -7.88
CA TYR A 66 0.53 -2.87 -8.12
C TYR A 66 -0.44 -2.29 -9.15
N HIS A 67 -0.79 -1.00 -9.05
CA HIS A 67 -1.66 -0.35 -10.03
C HIS A 67 -1.02 -0.27 -11.42
N ARG A 68 0.30 -0.05 -11.50
CA ARG A 68 1.04 -0.04 -12.75
C ARG A 68 1.03 -1.43 -13.39
N GLU A 69 1.32 -2.47 -12.60
CA GLU A 69 1.27 -3.86 -13.04
C GLU A 69 -0.15 -4.27 -13.47
N LEU A 70 -1.18 -3.93 -12.69
CA LEU A 70 -2.58 -4.17 -13.05
C LEU A 70 -2.98 -3.45 -14.35
N LYS A 71 -2.49 -2.22 -14.56
CA LYS A 71 -2.73 -1.47 -15.81
C LYS A 71 -1.99 -2.10 -16.98
N LEU A 72 -0.73 -2.51 -16.80
CA LEU A 72 0.04 -3.24 -17.80
C LEU A 72 -0.63 -4.56 -18.17
N GLU A 73 -1.15 -5.32 -17.21
CA GLU A 73 -1.94 -6.54 -17.43
C GLU A 73 -3.20 -6.20 -18.26
N SER A 74 -3.95 -5.16 -17.87
CA SER A 74 -5.15 -4.74 -18.59
C SER A 74 -4.89 -4.26 -20.03
N LEU A 75 -3.67 -3.77 -20.30
CA LEU A 75 -3.21 -3.35 -21.62
C LEU A 75 -2.66 -4.55 -22.41
N ALA A 76 -1.96 -5.48 -21.76
CA ALA A 76 -1.44 -6.71 -22.37
C ALA A 76 -2.59 -7.62 -22.84
N THR A 77 -3.66 -7.75 -22.06
CA THR A 77 -4.86 -8.49 -22.48
C THR A 77 -5.67 -7.76 -23.57
N ARG A 78 -5.45 -6.45 -23.78
CA ARG A 78 -6.12 -5.67 -24.83
C ARG A 78 -5.30 -5.48 -26.11
N SER A 79 -4.07 -5.97 -26.18
CA SER A 79 -3.16 -5.68 -27.30
C SER A 79 -2.97 -6.83 -28.31
N ASP A 80 -3.71 -7.93 -28.20
CA ASP A 80 -3.78 -8.98 -29.24
C ASP A 80 -5.12 -8.96 -30.00
N ALA A 81 -5.60 -7.78 -30.37
CA ALA A 81 -6.75 -7.64 -31.26
C ALA A 81 -6.62 -6.38 -32.11
N GLY A 82 -5.73 -6.41 -33.10
CA GLY A 82 -5.85 -5.52 -34.26
C GLY A 82 -4.55 -4.88 -34.73
N ALA A 83 -3.86 -5.58 -35.63
CA ALA A 83 -3.19 -4.94 -36.77
C ALA A 83 -3.04 -5.99 -37.89
N SER A 84 -4.15 -6.27 -38.58
CA SER A 84 -4.14 -6.84 -39.93
C SER A 84 -4.60 -5.74 -40.89
N HIS A 85 -3.71 -5.29 -41.78
CA HIS A 85 -3.94 -5.16 -43.22
C HIS A 85 -2.62 -4.85 -43.93
#